data_AF-A0A2D7JBG6-F1
#
_entry.id   AF-A0A2D7JBG6-F1
#
_cell.length_a   1.000
_cell.length_b   1.000
_cell.length_c   1.000
_cell.angle_alpha   90.00
_cell.angle_beta   90.00
_cell.angle_gamma   90.00
#
_symmetry.space_group_name_H-M   'P 1'
#
loop_
_entity.id
_entity.type
_entity.pdbx_description
1 polymer ?
#
loop_
_entity_poly.entity_id
_entity_poly.type
_entity_poly.pdbx_seq_one_letter_code
_entity_poly.pdbx_strand_id
1 'polypeptide(L)'
;MERDSLLLALGARELATALSFSRAREHAVRLLPSASALGQALQLGLPAERIACLRPHTSSSLEGSVEAGLCRRWGITAVLARQSGGPPEQQWHRICQAMGLKLLLLARPESRDPHGLEIEPLLARLGWPP
;
A
#
# COMPACT_ATOMS: atom_id res chain seq x y z
N MET A 1 -12.11 6.16 -13.01
CA MET A 1 -11.39 4.87 -12.97
C MET A 1 -11.16 4.27 -14.34
N GLU A 2 -12.11 4.22 -15.27
CA GLU A 2 -11.94 3.53 -16.57
C GLU A 2 -10.80 4.05 -17.46
N ARG A 3 -10.29 5.27 -17.20
CA ARG A 3 -9.10 5.82 -17.87
C ARG A 3 -7.86 5.85 -16.98
N ASP A 4 -7.97 5.44 -15.72
CA ASP A 4 -6.91 5.57 -14.75
C ASP A 4 -5.89 4.42 -14.88
N SER A 5 -4.61 4.73 -14.65
CA SER A 5 -3.52 3.78 -14.45
C SER A 5 -3.27 3.72 -12.94
N LEU A 6 -3.63 2.59 -12.33
CA LEU A 6 -3.75 2.45 -10.88
C LEU A 6 -2.54 1.73 -10.28
N LEU A 7 -1.90 2.34 -9.28
CA LEU A 7 -0.93 1.67 -8.43
C LEU A 7 -1.59 1.13 -7.18
N LEU A 8 -1.51 -0.19 -6.98
CA LEU A 8 -1.98 -0.89 -5.80
C LEU A 8 -0.86 -0.99 -4.75
N ALA A 9 -0.97 -0.21 -3.67
CA ALA A 9 -0.04 -0.17 -2.55
C ALA A 9 -0.65 -0.80 -1.26
N LEU A 10 -1.46 -1.85 -1.43
CA LEU A 10 -2.21 -2.51 -0.35
C LEU A 10 -1.45 -3.69 0.31
N GLY A 11 -0.48 -4.25 -0.41
CA GLY A 11 0.14 -5.54 -0.06
C GLY A 11 -0.53 -6.72 -0.79
N ALA A 12 0.03 -7.91 -0.62
CA ALA A 12 -0.37 -9.12 -1.35
C ALA A 12 -1.75 -9.66 -0.94
N ARG A 13 -2.13 -9.53 0.35
CA ARG A 13 -3.36 -10.12 0.91
C ARG A 13 -4.62 -9.57 0.24
N GLU A 14 -4.68 -8.26 0.03
CA GLU A 14 -5.83 -7.58 -0.55
C GLU A 14 -5.76 -7.48 -2.09
N LEU A 15 -4.68 -7.99 -2.72
CA LEU A 15 -4.40 -7.79 -4.14
C LEU A 15 -5.48 -8.39 -5.05
N ALA A 16 -5.84 -9.66 -4.83
CA ALA A 16 -6.83 -10.36 -5.65
C ALA A 16 -8.19 -9.64 -5.61
N THR A 17 -8.64 -9.27 -4.42
CA THR A 17 -9.89 -8.53 -4.21
C THR A 17 -9.84 -7.16 -4.87
N ALA A 18 -8.74 -6.42 -4.70
CA ALA A 18 -8.61 -5.10 -5.32
C ALA A 18 -8.67 -5.18 -6.86
N LEU A 19 -8.05 -6.19 -7.46
CA LEU A 19 -8.12 -6.42 -8.91
C LEU A 19 -9.52 -6.80 -9.38
N SER A 20 -10.25 -7.67 -8.66
CA SER A 20 -11.59 -8.11 -9.08
C SER A 20 -12.63 -6.98 -9.11
N PHE A 21 -12.45 -5.94 -8.29
CA PHE A 21 -13.35 -4.78 -8.25
C PHE A 21 -12.84 -3.57 -9.03
N SER A 22 -11.59 -3.59 -9.48
CA SER A 22 -11.00 -2.42 -10.14
C SER A 22 -11.39 -2.36 -11.61
N ARG A 23 -11.93 -1.21 -12.01
CA ARG A 23 -12.18 -0.84 -13.41
C ARG A 23 -11.07 0.03 -14.00
N ALA A 24 -9.88 0.06 -13.38
CA ALA A 24 -8.75 0.79 -13.96
C ALA A 24 -8.32 0.15 -15.29
N ARG A 25 -7.81 0.98 -16.21
CA ARG A 25 -7.33 0.49 -17.52
C ARG A 25 -6.07 -0.36 -17.36
N GLU A 26 -5.19 0.07 -16.49
CA GLU A 26 -3.89 -0.55 -16.23
C GLU A 26 -3.66 -0.65 -14.72
N HIS A 27 -3.00 -1.71 -14.29
CA HIS A 27 -2.65 -1.93 -12.89
C HIS A 27 -1.15 -2.09 -12.74
N ALA A 28 -0.59 -1.40 -11.76
CA ALA A 28 0.73 -1.68 -11.22
C ALA A 28 0.57 -2.05 -9.74
N VAL A 29 1.55 -2.76 -9.19
CA VAL A 29 1.53 -3.13 -7.78
C VAL A 29 2.87 -2.86 -7.12
N ARG A 30 2.81 -2.41 -5.87
CA ARG A 30 3.96 -2.32 -4.97
C ARG A 30 3.79 -3.28 -3.81
N LEU A 31 4.65 -4.30 -3.76
CA LEU A 31 4.61 -5.40 -2.81
C LEU A 31 5.87 -5.40 -1.94
N LEU A 32 5.76 -5.99 -0.75
CA LEU A 32 6.95 -6.32 0.04
C LEU A 32 7.76 -7.40 -0.69
N PRO A 33 9.10 -7.39 -0.56
CA PRO A 33 9.98 -8.32 -1.25
C PRO A 33 9.85 -9.73 -0.65
N SER A 34 8.96 -10.54 -1.24
CA SER A 34 8.77 -11.93 -0.89
C SER A 34 8.38 -12.74 -2.12
N ALA A 35 8.87 -13.99 -2.20
CA ALA A 35 8.57 -14.88 -3.32
C ALA A 35 7.07 -15.16 -3.45
N SER A 36 6.35 -15.29 -2.32
CA SER A 36 4.91 -15.51 -2.30
C SER A 36 4.13 -14.31 -2.86
N ALA A 37 4.47 -13.09 -2.46
CA ALA A 37 3.80 -11.89 -2.99
C ALA A 37 4.05 -11.71 -4.48
N LEU A 38 5.29 -11.91 -4.95
CA LEU A 38 5.63 -11.86 -6.37
C LEU A 38 4.87 -12.93 -7.16
N GLY A 39 4.89 -14.19 -6.69
CA GLY A 39 4.19 -15.29 -7.32
C GLY A 39 2.69 -15.05 -7.43
N GLN A 40 2.07 -14.51 -6.37
CA GLN A 40 0.65 -14.16 -6.37
C GLN A 40 0.33 -13.08 -7.42
N ALA A 41 1.14 -12.03 -7.52
CA ALA A 41 0.92 -10.98 -8.52
C ALA A 41 1.00 -11.51 -9.96
N LEU A 42 1.99 -12.37 -10.23
CA LEU A 42 2.15 -13.02 -11.54
C LEU A 42 0.97 -13.94 -11.86
N GLN A 43 0.50 -14.73 -10.89
CA GLN A 43 -0.67 -15.61 -11.06
C GLN A 43 -1.98 -14.83 -11.31
N LEU A 44 -2.07 -13.61 -10.79
CA LEU A 44 -3.20 -12.70 -11.03
C LEU A 44 -3.09 -11.96 -12.37
N GLY A 45 -2.08 -12.27 -13.20
CA GLY A 45 -1.92 -11.73 -14.54
C GLY A 45 -1.31 -10.33 -14.62
N LEU A 46 -0.72 -9.82 -13.53
CA LEU A 46 0.01 -8.55 -13.59
C LEU A 46 1.29 -8.71 -14.43
N PRO A 47 1.56 -7.80 -15.38
CA PRO A 47 2.80 -7.84 -16.15
C PRO A 47 4.00 -7.57 -15.26
N ALA A 48 5.08 -8.34 -15.43
CA ALA A 48 6.26 -8.29 -14.57
C ALA A 48 6.87 -6.88 -14.48
N GLU A 49 6.79 -6.11 -15.57
CA GLU A 49 7.31 -4.75 -15.69
C GLU A 49 6.55 -3.72 -14.83
N ARG A 50 5.38 -4.10 -14.31
CA ARG A 50 4.50 -3.29 -13.45
C ARG A 50 4.41 -3.83 -12.02
N ILE A 51 5.29 -4.77 -11.67
CA ILE A 51 5.43 -5.30 -10.31
C ILE A 51 6.69 -4.70 -9.68
N ALA A 52 6.53 -3.98 -8.58
CA ALA A 52 7.62 -3.48 -7.76
C ALA A 52 7.67 -4.22 -6.42
N CYS A 53 8.69 -5.03 -6.21
CA CYS A 53 8.98 -5.67 -4.92
C CYS A 53 9.96 -4.80 -4.13
N LEU A 54 9.44 -3.93 -3.25
CA LEU A 54 10.25 -3.01 -2.46
C LEU A 54 9.71 -2.82 -1.04
N ARG A 55 10.62 -2.63 -0.09
CA ARG A 55 10.28 -2.20 1.26
C ARG A 55 10.34 -0.66 1.29
N PRO A 56 9.30 0.02 1.82
CA PRO A 56 9.33 1.48 1.90
C PRO A 56 10.47 1.91 2.84
N HIS A 57 11.22 2.92 2.41
CA HIS A 57 12.28 3.52 3.21
C HIS A 57 11.71 4.73 3.96
N THR A 58 11.57 4.63 5.28
CA THR A 58 10.93 5.69 6.10
C THR A 58 11.93 6.58 6.83
N SER A 59 13.23 6.44 6.58
CA SER A 59 14.29 7.07 7.41
C SER A 59 15.47 7.63 6.61
N SER A 60 15.30 7.91 5.32
CA SER A 60 16.38 8.45 4.47
C SER A 60 15.93 9.68 3.69
N SER A 61 16.90 10.49 3.25
CA SER A 61 16.66 11.63 2.35
C SER A 61 16.07 11.24 0.99
N LEU A 62 16.02 9.94 0.68
CA LEU A 62 15.44 9.37 -0.53
C LEU A 62 14.03 8.81 -0.30
N GLU A 63 13.42 9.08 0.85
CA GLU A 63 12.06 8.63 1.18
C GLU A 63 11.07 8.96 0.05
N GLY A 64 10.36 7.93 -0.44
CA GLY A 64 9.36 8.05 -1.50
C GLY A 64 9.89 8.32 -2.92
N SER A 65 11.20 8.49 -3.11
CA SER A 65 11.78 8.79 -4.43
C SER A 65 11.61 7.64 -5.43
N VAL A 66 11.71 6.40 -4.97
CA VAL A 66 11.49 5.20 -5.78
C VAL A 66 10.03 5.11 -6.17
N GLU A 67 9.11 5.24 -5.22
CA GLU A 67 7.68 5.23 -5.47
C GLU A 67 7.24 6.34 -6.44
N ALA A 68 7.76 7.56 -6.28
CA ALA A 68 7.52 8.66 -7.22
C ALA A 68 8.08 8.35 -8.62
N GLY A 69 9.27 7.76 -8.70
CA GLY A 69 9.88 7.29 -9.95
C GLY A 69 9.03 6.23 -10.66
N LEU A 70 8.50 5.26 -9.91
CA LEU A 70 7.59 4.24 -10.42
C LEU A 70 6.29 4.86 -10.92
N CYS A 71 5.68 5.78 -10.16
CA CYS A 71 4.48 6.49 -10.57
C CYS A 71 4.67 7.19 -11.92
N ARG A 72 5.79 7.91 -12.08
CA ARG A 72 6.15 8.59 -13.33
C ARG A 72 6.40 7.59 -14.46
N ARG A 73 7.22 6.56 -14.24
CA ARG A 73 7.59 5.57 -15.25
C ARG A 73 6.38 4.82 -15.81
N TRP A 74 5.41 4.52 -14.95
CA TRP A 74 4.22 3.73 -15.31
C TRP A 74 3.00 4.57 -15.68
N GLY A 75 3.15 5.91 -15.73
CA GLY A 75 2.06 6.84 -16.02
C GLY A 75 0.89 6.68 -15.05
N ILE A 76 1.18 6.45 -13.77
CA ILE A 76 0.16 6.27 -12.74
C ILE A 76 -0.65 7.56 -12.60
N THR A 77 -1.97 7.45 -12.53
CA THR A 77 -2.89 8.57 -12.31
C THR A 77 -3.62 8.48 -10.97
N ALA A 78 -3.62 7.28 -10.36
CA ALA A 78 -4.20 7.03 -9.05
C ALA A 78 -3.38 6.01 -8.26
N VAL A 79 -3.32 6.20 -6.94
CA VAL A 79 -2.72 5.26 -5.99
C VAL A 79 -3.81 4.78 -5.03
N LEU A 80 -3.90 3.47 -4.82
CA LEU A 80 -4.74 2.86 -3.79
C LEU A 80 -3.85 2.35 -2.64
N ALA A 81 -3.95 2.97 -1.47
CA ALA A 81 -3.20 2.64 -0.27
C ALA A 81 -4.13 2.30 0.90
N ARG A 82 -3.61 1.71 1.98
CA ARG A 82 -4.38 1.45 3.20
C ARG A 82 -4.43 2.70 4.07
N GLN A 83 -5.59 2.98 4.65
CA GLN A 83 -5.74 3.94 5.74
C GLN A 83 -5.17 3.33 7.04
N SER A 84 -3.89 3.54 7.24
CA SER A 84 -3.10 3.07 8.37
C SER A 84 -2.90 4.12 9.47
N GLY A 85 -2.91 5.42 9.12
CA GLY A 85 -2.49 6.54 9.96
C GLY A 85 -0.96 6.65 10.15
N GLY A 86 -0.18 5.72 9.58
CA GLY A 86 1.26 5.61 9.81
C GLY A 86 2.14 6.25 8.74
N PRO A 87 3.48 6.17 8.91
CA PRO A 87 4.44 6.73 7.97
C PRO A 87 4.23 6.32 6.49
N PRO A 88 3.90 5.05 6.15
CA PRO A 88 3.65 4.69 4.76
C PRO A 88 2.49 5.43 4.09
N GLU A 89 1.44 5.77 4.84
CA GLU A 89 0.31 6.56 4.32
C GLU A 89 0.71 8.02 4.13
N GLN A 90 1.41 8.60 5.11
CA GLN A 90 1.91 9.98 5.02
C GLN A 90 2.85 10.16 3.82
N GLN A 91 3.65 9.13 3.50
CA GLN A 91 4.48 9.09 2.30
C GLN A 91 3.63 9.17 1.03
N TRP A 92 2.53 8.41 0.94
CA TRP A 92 1.63 8.45 -0.21
C TRP A 92 0.89 9.77 -0.35
N HIS A 93 0.49 10.41 0.76
CA HIS A 93 -0.04 11.78 0.72
C HIS A 93 0.94 12.74 0.06
N ARG A 94 2.20 12.75 0.50
CA ARG A 94 3.26 13.62 -0.06
C ARG A 94 3.48 13.36 -1.55
N ILE A 95 3.66 12.09 -1.95
CA ILE A 95 3.90 11.73 -3.34
C ILE A 95 2.72 12.14 -4.22
N CYS A 96 1.49 11.78 -3.84
CA CYS A 96 0.32 12.07 -4.65
C CYS A 96 0.05 13.57 -4.75
N GLN A 97 0.23 14.32 -3.66
CA GLN A 97 0.11 15.77 -3.68
C GLN A 97 1.14 16.42 -4.60
N ALA A 98 2.42 16.03 -4.48
CA ALA A 98 3.51 16.61 -5.28
C ALA A 98 3.38 16.30 -6.78
N MET A 99 2.82 15.14 -7.12
CA MET A 99 2.69 14.68 -8.51
C MET A 99 1.30 14.92 -9.11
N GLY A 100 0.34 15.46 -8.36
CA GLY A 100 -1.05 15.65 -8.82
C GLY A 100 -1.81 14.34 -9.06
N LEU A 101 -1.51 13.28 -8.30
CA LEU A 101 -2.16 11.97 -8.40
C LEU A 101 -3.38 11.89 -7.50
N LYS A 102 -4.38 11.09 -7.89
CA LYS A 102 -5.49 10.74 -7.00
C LYS A 102 -4.99 9.76 -5.93
N LEU A 103 -5.19 10.08 -4.66
CA LEU A 103 -4.96 9.12 -3.57
C LEU A 103 -6.30 8.55 -3.11
N LEU A 104 -6.44 7.24 -3.23
CA LEU A 104 -7.56 6.46 -2.72
C LEU A 104 -7.10 5.71 -1.48
N LEU A 105 -7.82 5.87 -0.38
CA LEU A 105 -7.52 5.18 0.87
C LEU A 105 -8.56 4.09 1.13
N LEU A 106 -8.09 2.84 1.19
CA LEU A 106 -8.89 1.72 1.66
C LEU A 106 -9.03 1.87 3.18
N ALA A 107 -10.25 2.16 3.62
CA ALA A 107 -10.57 2.30 5.03
C ALA A 107 -10.10 1.08 5.82
N ARG A 108 -9.62 1.30 7.04
CA ARG A 108 -9.42 0.21 7.99
C ARG A 108 -10.80 -0.45 8.20
N PRO A 109 -10.92 -1.79 8.14
CA PRO A 109 -12.15 -2.44 8.54
C PRO A 109 -12.53 -1.94 9.93
N GLU A 110 -13.76 -1.50 10.14
CA GLU A 110 -14.26 -1.18 11.47
C GLU A 110 -13.96 -2.40 12.35
N SER A 111 -13.09 -2.24 13.34
CA SER A 111 -12.65 -3.39 14.11
C SER A 111 -13.85 -3.95 14.88
N ARG A 112 -14.13 -5.23 14.64
CA ARG A 112 -14.54 -6.13 15.71
C ARG A 112 -13.62 -5.84 16.91
N ASP A 113 -14.25 -5.32 17.95
CA ASP A 113 -13.72 -4.94 19.25
C ASP A 113 -13.23 -3.48 19.40
N PRO A 114 -14.06 -2.58 19.96
CA PRO A 114 -13.64 -1.24 20.40
C PRO A 114 -12.73 -1.27 21.65
N HIS A 115 -12.40 -2.44 22.20
CA HIS A 115 -11.59 -2.61 23.42
C HIS A 115 -10.11 -2.95 23.15
N GLY A 116 -9.56 -2.55 21.99
CA GLY A 116 -8.11 -2.61 21.77
C GLY A 116 -7.38 -1.95 22.93
N LEU A 117 -6.55 -2.72 23.65
CA LEU A 117 -5.87 -2.21 24.84
C LEU A 117 -4.75 -1.26 24.43
N GLU A 118 -4.68 -0.13 25.12
CA GLU A 118 -3.48 0.70 25.16
C GLU A 118 -2.28 -0.13 25.64
N ILE A 119 -1.06 0.31 25.27
CA ILE A 119 0.17 -0.46 25.51
C ILE A 119 0.36 -0.80 26.99
N GLU A 120 0.04 0.12 27.89
CA GLU A 120 0.17 -0.08 29.33
C GLU A 120 -0.78 -1.16 29.88
N PRO A 121 -2.12 -1.07 29.67
CA PRO A 121 -3.05 -2.16 30.02
C PRO A 121 -2.70 -3.51 29.37
N LEU A 122 -2.20 -3.51 28.14
CA LEU A 122 -1.73 -4.72 27.46
C LEU A 122 -0.54 -5.34 28.19
N LEU A 123 0.47 -4.52 28.51
CA LEU A 123 1.67 -4.94 29.24
C LEU A 123 1.32 -5.44 30.64
N ALA A 124 0.41 -4.77 31.36
CA ALA A 124 -0.08 -5.21 32.66
C ALA A 124 -0.73 -6.60 32.58
N ARG A 125 -1.54 -6.87 31.55
CA ARG A 125 -2.12 -8.21 31.33
C ARG A 125 -1.08 -9.29 30.99
N LEU A 126 0.04 -8.89 30.41
CA LEU A 126 1.17 -9.77 30.12
C LEU A 126 2.12 -9.92 31.32
N GLY A 127 1.81 -9.32 32.48
CA GLY A 127 2.62 -9.40 33.69
C GLY A 127 3.80 -8.44 33.72
N TRP A 128 3.67 -7.25 33.09
CA TRP A 128 4.70 -6.22 33.05
C TRP A 128 4.24 -4.91 33.72
N PRO A 129 5.08 -4.25 34.55
CA PRO A 129 6.38 -4.74 35.03
C PRO A 129 6.21 -5.96 35.97
N PRO A 130 7.26 -6.77 36.13
CA PRO A 130 7.23 -7.98 36.95
C PRO A 130 6.96 -7.73 38.43
#